data_AF-A0A849WM08-F1
#
_entry.id   AF-A0A849WM08-F1
#
_cell.length_a   1.000
_cell.length_b   1.000
_cell.length_c   1.000
_cell.angle_alpha   90.00
_cell.angle_beta   90.00
_cell.angle_gamma   90.00
#
_symmetry.space_group_name_H-M   'P 1'
#
loop_
_entity.id
_entity.type
_entity.pdbx_description
1 polymer ?
#
loop_
_entity_poly.entity_id
_entity_poly.type
_entity_poly.pdbx_seq_one_letter_code
_entity_poly.pdbx_strand_id
1 'polypeptide(L)'
;MRLKKLEKLKENEEKTKAFFAKKQDLDSEEQTKITLFLQAVKGTNLMSLSQFQLTPVVKEEWVGYRFFHNQFYRELELSTLLAKGTKWSMNPFLYTQASMLNTSFSLQAQVYQFLLGGNFKSRTFLEYLALSHAVMTVISFIRLLPPDRVISGPFWTAIHEIEKNNEVQQQVQVRLLKDEKKELSFPVSDEEKENIVYQYREIVENHFSNFLDFFLA
;
A
#
# COMPACT_ATOMS: atom_id res chain seq x y z
N MET A 1 7.04 -24.15 3.78
CA MET A 1 6.12 -23.13 4.35
C MET A 1 6.00 -21.89 3.46
N ARG A 2 7.12 -21.35 2.93
CA ARG A 2 7.15 -20.20 1.98
C ARG A 2 6.40 -20.43 0.66
N LEU A 3 6.61 -21.57 -0.01
CA LEU A 3 5.89 -21.93 -1.24
C LEU A 3 4.37 -21.94 -1.03
N LYS A 4 3.90 -22.50 0.10
CA LYS A 4 2.48 -22.55 0.47
C LYS A 4 1.82 -21.17 0.64
N LYS A 5 2.55 -20.15 1.11
CA LYS A 5 2.00 -18.79 1.29
C LYS A 5 1.87 -18.04 -0.04
N LEU A 6 2.88 -18.15 -0.90
CA LEU A 6 2.82 -17.63 -2.27
C LEU A 6 1.75 -18.33 -3.11
N GLU A 7 1.54 -19.63 -2.89
CA GLU A 7 0.43 -20.39 -3.47
C GLU A 7 -0.93 -19.86 -3.00
N LYS A 8 -1.09 -19.55 -1.70
CA LYS A 8 -2.36 -19.02 -1.16
C LYS A 8 -2.75 -17.67 -1.79
N LEU A 9 -1.82 -16.71 -1.87
CA LEU A 9 -2.12 -15.42 -2.50
C LEU A 9 -2.56 -15.61 -3.95
N LYS A 10 -1.81 -16.39 -4.74
CA LYS A 10 -2.15 -16.68 -6.13
C LYS A 10 -3.53 -17.34 -6.27
N GLU A 11 -3.83 -18.32 -5.42
CA GLU A 11 -5.14 -18.98 -5.41
C GLU A 11 -6.27 -17.97 -5.14
N ASN A 12 -6.08 -17.07 -4.18
CA ASN A 12 -7.05 -16.03 -3.87
C ASN A 12 -7.19 -14.99 -4.97
N GLU A 13 -6.09 -14.62 -5.64
CA GLU A 13 -6.11 -13.75 -6.81
C GLU A 13 -6.89 -14.39 -7.95
N GLU A 14 -6.69 -15.69 -8.23
CA GLU A 14 -7.43 -16.40 -9.28
C GLU A 14 -8.94 -16.50 -8.95
N LYS A 15 -9.31 -16.79 -7.70
CA LYS A 15 -10.72 -16.75 -7.27
C LYS A 15 -11.32 -15.35 -7.44
N THR A 16 -10.56 -14.31 -7.09
CA THR A 16 -11.00 -12.91 -7.21
C THR A 16 -11.14 -12.49 -8.67
N LYS A 17 -10.21 -12.90 -9.56
CA LYS A 17 -10.35 -12.71 -11.01
C LYS A 17 -11.60 -13.38 -11.55
N ALA A 18 -11.85 -14.64 -11.17
CA ALA A 18 -13.04 -15.37 -11.57
C ALA A 18 -14.33 -14.72 -11.07
N PHE A 19 -14.29 -14.10 -9.89
CA PHE A 19 -15.38 -13.29 -9.35
C PHE A 19 -15.59 -12.01 -10.19
N PHE A 20 -14.55 -11.21 -10.44
CA PHE A 20 -14.66 -9.99 -11.25
C PHE A 20 -15.04 -10.25 -12.70
N ALA A 21 -14.71 -11.40 -13.27
CA ALA A 21 -15.13 -11.80 -14.61
C ALA A 21 -16.65 -12.04 -14.71
N LYS A 22 -17.31 -12.40 -13.61
CA LYS A 22 -18.76 -12.66 -13.56
C LYS A 22 -19.59 -11.42 -13.23
N LYS A 23 -18.96 -10.34 -12.72
CA LYS A 23 -19.66 -9.13 -12.28
C LYS A 23 -19.30 -7.92 -13.13
N GLN A 24 -20.34 -7.28 -13.68
CA GLN A 24 -20.21 -6.04 -14.46
C GLN A 24 -19.75 -4.87 -13.58
N ASP A 25 -20.27 -4.75 -12.35
CA ASP A 25 -19.83 -3.76 -11.37
C ASP A 25 -19.98 -4.28 -9.93
N LEU A 26 -19.34 -3.60 -8.99
CA LEU A 26 -19.38 -3.93 -7.56
C LEU A 26 -20.54 -3.25 -6.85
N ASP A 27 -21.12 -3.98 -5.91
CA ASP A 27 -22.13 -3.42 -5.00
C ASP A 27 -21.51 -2.62 -3.86
N SER A 28 -22.35 -2.08 -2.98
CA SER A 28 -21.90 -1.22 -1.89
C SER A 28 -21.05 -1.95 -0.86
N GLU A 29 -21.29 -3.24 -0.60
CA GLU A 29 -20.46 -4.00 0.34
C GLU A 29 -19.07 -4.20 -0.23
N GLU A 30 -18.98 -4.66 -1.47
CA GLU A 30 -17.72 -4.91 -2.17
C GLU A 30 -16.86 -3.64 -2.30
N GLN A 31 -17.48 -2.52 -2.71
CA GLN A 31 -16.77 -1.24 -2.78
C GLN A 31 -16.30 -0.79 -1.41
N THR A 32 -17.13 -0.95 -0.36
CA THR A 32 -16.75 -0.58 1.00
C THR A 32 -15.58 -1.42 1.51
N LYS A 33 -15.56 -2.74 1.28
CA LYS A 33 -14.44 -3.60 1.69
C LYS A 33 -13.13 -3.12 1.05
N ILE A 34 -13.11 -2.89 -0.26
CA ILE A 34 -11.93 -2.43 -0.99
C ILE A 34 -11.48 -1.04 -0.50
N THR A 35 -12.43 -0.11 -0.32
CA THR A 35 -12.10 1.25 0.14
C THR A 35 -11.51 1.25 1.54
N LEU A 36 -12.11 0.53 2.50
CA LEU A 36 -11.58 0.46 3.86
C LEU A 36 -10.17 -0.17 3.90
N PHE A 37 -9.93 -1.19 3.07
CA PHE A 37 -8.61 -1.80 2.94
C PHE A 37 -7.57 -0.84 2.36
N LEU A 38 -7.86 -0.23 1.21
CA LEU A 38 -6.96 0.73 0.56
C LEU A 38 -6.70 1.93 1.46
N GLN A 39 -7.72 2.47 2.14
CA GLN A 39 -7.55 3.59 3.06
C GLN A 39 -6.69 3.24 4.27
N ALA A 40 -6.77 2.03 4.81
CA ALA A 40 -5.91 1.64 5.93
C ALA A 40 -4.44 1.49 5.52
N VAL A 41 -4.21 0.85 4.37
CA VAL A 41 -2.85 0.67 3.83
C VAL A 41 -2.24 2.02 3.41
N LYS A 42 -3.02 2.89 2.77
CA LYS A 42 -2.60 4.26 2.44
C LYS A 42 -2.45 5.16 3.66
N GLY A 43 -3.34 5.03 4.63
CA GLY A 43 -3.27 5.73 5.92
C GLY A 43 -1.97 5.41 6.65
N THR A 44 -1.55 4.15 6.64
CA THR A 44 -0.25 3.73 7.18
C THR A 44 0.93 4.47 6.53
N ASN A 45 0.91 4.58 5.19
CA ASN A 45 1.94 5.29 4.45
C ASN A 45 1.91 6.80 4.77
N LEU A 46 0.72 7.42 4.76
CA LEU A 46 0.51 8.83 5.09
C LEU A 46 0.99 9.19 6.50
N MET A 47 0.64 8.40 7.50
CA MET A 47 1.06 8.65 8.88
C MET A 47 2.58 8.57 9.01
N SER A 48 3.23 7.60 8.36
CA SER A 48 4.68 7.47 8.34
C SER A 48 5.35 8.65 7.62
N LEU A 49 4.87 9.01 6.43
CA LEU A 49 5.33 10.17 5.66
C LEU A 49 5.24 11.48 6.45
N SER A 50 4.18 11.64 7.25
CA SER A 50 3.97 12.83 8.07
C SER A 50 5.11 13.08 9.06
N GLN A 51 5.73 12.02 9.56
CA GLN A 51 6.88 12.10 10.47
C GLN A 51 8.18 12.32 9.72
N PHE A 52 8.41 11.56 8.64
CA PHE A 52 9.66 11.67 7.88
C PHE A 52 9.84 13.04 7.22
N GLN A 53 8.78 13.68 6.72
CA GLN A 53 8.88 15.03 6.13
C GLN A 53 9.27 16.13 7.14
N LEU A 54 9.04 15.89 8.44
CA LEU A 54 9.39 16.84 9.51
C LEU A 54 10.82 16.66 10.02
N THR A 55 11.51 15.59 9.58
CA THR A 55 12.87 15.26 10.03
C THR A 55 13.89 16.26 9.45
N PRO A 56 14.85 16.78 10.24
CA PRO A 56 15.78 17.84 9.83
C PRO A 56 16.56 17.55 8.54
N VAL A 57 17.05 16.32 8.35
CA VAL A 57 17.83 15.93 7.16
C VAL A 57 17.02 16.05 5.86
N VAL A 58 15.69 15.85 5.92
CA VAL A 58 14.82 16.02 4.74
C VAL A 58 14.65 17.51 4.41
N LYS A 59 14.65 18.40 5.42
CA LYS A 59 14.54 19.86 5.20
C LYS A 59 15.76 20.46 4.50
N GLU A 60 16.94 19.89 4.73
CA GLU A 60 18.19 20.32 4.07
C GLU A 60 18.29 19.83 2.62
N GLU A 61 17.58 18.74 2.27
CA GLU A 61 17.52 18.19 0.93
C GLU A 61 16.18 18.50 0.22
N TRP A 62 16.09 19.68 -0.38
CA TRP A 62 14.88 20.18 -1.08
C TRP A 62 14.23 19.18 -2.04
N VAL A 63 15.04 18.36 -2.74
CA VAL A 63 14.55 17.33 -3.68
C VAL A 63 13.80 16.21 -2.94
N GLY A 64 14.37 15.71 -1.84
CA GLY A 64 13.74 14.67 -1.01
C GLY A 64 12.49 15.18 -0.32
N TYR A 65 12.54 16.39 0.26
CA TYR A 65 11.38 17.03 0.86
C TYR A 65 10.24 17.21 -0.15
N ARG A 66 10.51 17.80 -1.31
CA ARG A 66 9.51 18.00 -2.36
C ARG A 66 8.86 16.68 -2.78
N PHE A 67 9.64 15.61 -2.87
CA PHE A 67 9.12 14.29 -3.20
C PHE A 67 8.15 13.78 -2.13
N PHE A 68 8.57 13.66 -0.88
CA PHE A 68 7.71 13.12 0.20
C PHE A 68 6.49 14.00 0.45
N HIS A 69 6.63 15.32 0.34
CA HIS A 69 5.53 16.25 0.46
C HIS A 69 4.49 16.03 -0.64
N ASN A 70 4.90 15.97 -1.90
CA ASN A 70 3.99 15.65 -3.01
C ASN A 70 3.36 14.27 -2.86
N GLN A 71 4.14 13.28 -2.40
CA GLN A 71 3.66 11.93 -2.12
C GLN A 71 2.51 11.95 -1.12
N PHE A 72 2.69 12.66 -0.01
CA PHE A 72 1.70 12.79 1.06
C PHE A 72 0.39 13.40 0.54
N TYR A 73 0.45 14.58 -0.11
CA TYR A 73 -0.76 15.24 -0.56
C TYR A 73 -1.48 14.48 -1.68
N ARG A 74 -0.74 13.85 -2.59
CA ARG A 74 -1.35 13.05 -3.66
C ARG A 74 -2.02 11.79 -3.12
N GLU A 75 -1.42 11.11 -2.15
CA GLU A 75 -2.06 9.96 -1.50
C GLU A 75 -3.30 10.36 -0.69
N LEU A 76 -3.26 11.50 0.00
CA LEU A 76 -4.41 12.02 0.75
C LEU A 76 -5.58 12.38 -0.17
N GLU A 77 -5.29 13.09 -1.27
CA GLU A 77 -6.26 13.43 -2.31
C GLU A 77 -6.92 12.17 -2.87
N LEU A 78 -6.12 11.21 -3.33
CA LEU A 78 -6.62 9.98 -3.95
C LEU A 78 -7.42 9.10 -2.98
N SER A 79 -6.99 9.02 -1.72
CA SER A 79 -7.76 8.35 -0.66
C SER A 79 -9.13 9.01 -0.42
N THR A 80 -9.19 10.34 -0.50
CA THR A 80 -10.43 11.11 -0.36
C THR A 80 -11.33 10.93 -1.59
N LEU A 81 -10.77 10.92 -2.79
CA LEU A 81 -11.51 10.67 -4.04
C LEU A 81 -12.08 9.25 -4.06
N LEU A 82 -11.33 8.25 -3.60
CA LEU A 82 -11.82 6.89 -3.44
C LEU A 82 -13.02 6.85 -2.48
N ALA A 83 -12.90 7.47 -1.31
CA ALA A 83 -13.99 7.57 -0.34
C ALA A 83 -15.25 8.23 -0.94
N LYS A 84 -15.06 9.29 -1.72
CA LYS A 84 -16.15 10.02 -2.39
C LYS A 84 -16.79 9.21 -3.52
N GLY A 85 -16.00 8.43 -4.25
CA GLY A 85 -16.45 7.56 -5.33
C GLY A 85 -17.11 6.27 -4.85
N THR A 86 -16.95 5.91 -3.58
CA THR A 86 -17.46 4.67 -2.99
C THR A 86 -18.96 4.75 -2.70
N LYS A 87 -19.70 3.74 -3.14
CA LYS A 87 -21.05 3.45 -2.63
C LYS A 87 -20.93 2.77 -1.27
N TRP A 88 -21.09 3.51 -0.19
CA TRP A 88 -20.92 2.97 1.16
C TRP A 88 -22.04 1.99 1.54
N SER A 89 -21.65 0.87 2.13
CA SER A 89 -22.57 -0.08 2.74
C SER A 89 -23.10 0.47 4.06
N MET A 90 -24.36 0.17 4.35
CA MET A 90 -25.01 0.48 5.62
C MET A 90 -24.76 -0.62 6.68
N ASN A 91 -24.07 -1.70 6.33
CA ASN A 91 -23.79 -2.81 7.22
C ASN A 91 -22.62 -2.47 8.17
N PRO A 92 -22.86 -2.22 9.47
CA PRO A 92 -21.81 -1.81 10.39
C PRO A 92 -20.77 -2.93 10.66
N PHE A 93 -21.17 -4.20 10.54
CA PHE A 93 -20.29 -5.34 10.81
C PHE A 93 -19.11 -5.40 9.84
N LEU A 94 -19.31 -4.94 8.61
CA LEU A 94 -18.28 -4.89 7.59
C LEU A 94 -17.12 -3.94 8.01
N TYR A 95 -17.44 -2.81 8.64
CA TYR A 95 -16.45 -1.86 9.14
C TYR A 95 -15.65 -2.44 10.30
N THR A 96 -16.30 -3.19 11.20
CA THR A 96 -15.62 -3.89 12.29
C THR A 96 -14.68 -4.96 11.77
N GLN A 97 -15.13 -5.80 10.83
CA GLN A 97 -14.31 -6.86 10.22
C GLN A 97 -13.09 -6.27 9.48
N ALA A 98 -13.31 -5.22 8.68
CA ALA A 98 -12.23 -4.50 8.01
C ALA A 98 -11.24 -3.89 9.01
N SER A 99 -11.73 -3.28 10.09
CA SER A 99 -10.89 -2.71 11.15
C SER A 99 -10.03 -3.78 11.85
N MET A 100 -10.59 -4.96 12.13
CA MET A 100 -9.85 -6.09 12.72
C MET A 100 -8.75 -6.58 11.77
N LEU A 101 -9.07 -6.75 10.49
CA LEU A 101 -8.10 -7.15 9.46
C LEU A 101 -6.94 -6.15 9.36
N ASN A 102 -7.26 -4.85 9.31
CA ASN A 102 -6.28 -3.77 9.17
C ASN A 102 -5.44 -3.58 10.44
N THR A 103 -6.02 -3.76 11.63
CA THR A 103 -5.28 -3.72 12.90
C THR A 103 -4.23 -4.82 12.99
N SER A 104 -4.59 -6.04 12.54
CA SER A 104 -3.65 -7.16 12.48
C SER A 104 -2.44 -6.85 11.59
N PHE A 105 -2.67 -6.24 10.43
CA PHE A 105 -1.60 -5.77 9.55
C PHE A 105 -0.71 -4.71 10.21
N SER A 106 -1.30 -3.68 10.82
CA SER A 106 -0.53 -2.63 11.48
C SER A 106 0.39 -3.17 12.59
N LEU A 107 -0.06 -4.18 13.33
CA LEU A 107 0.75 -4.86 14.34
C LEU A 107 1.89 -5.68 13.71
N GLN A 108 1.61 -6.47 12.67
CA GLN A 108 2.62 -7.29 11.99
C GLN A 108 3.68 -6.44 11.29
N ALA A 109 3.26 -5.36 10.64
CA ALA A 109 4.13 -4.39 9.98
C ALA A 109 4.83 -3.44 10.98
N GLN A 110 4.49 -3.51 12.26
CA GLN A 110 5.05 -2.68 13.34
C GLN A 110 4.96 -1.17 13.02
N VAL A 111 3.83 -0.74 12.45
CA VAL A 111 3.62 0.63 11.95
C VAL A 111 3.90 1.70 13.00
N TYR A 112 3.65 1.39 14.27
CA TYR A 112 3.92 2.28 15.40
C TYR A 112 5.39 2.75 15.45
N GLN A 113 6.34 1.95 14.98
CA GLN A 113 7.77 2.31 14.96
C GLN A 113 8.04 3.47 14.02
N PHE A 114 7.31 3.57 12.90
CA PHE A 114 7.44 4.69 11.96
C PHE A 114 6.85 5.99 12.50
N LEU A 115 5.90 5.89 13.43
CA LEU A 115 5.26 7.05 14.08
C LEU A 115 6.16 7.72 15.12
N LEU A 116 7.10 6.97 15.70
CA LEU A 116 8.09 7.51 16.61
C LEU A 116 9.13 8.41 15.90
N GLY A 117 9.07 8.46 14.57
CA GLY A 117 10.02 9.18 13.74
C GLY A 117 11.39 8.51 13.76
N GLY A 118 12.33 9.11 13.04
CA GLY A 118 13.70 8.62 12.97
C GLY A 118 14.53 9.45 12.02
N ASN A 119 15.85 9.34 12.15
CA ASN A 119 16.75 10.02 11.22
C ASN A 119 16.58 9.46 9.81
N PHE A 120 16.65 10.34 8.81
CA PHE A 120 16.87 9.95 7.42
C PHE A 120 18.21 9.18 7.37
N LYS A 121 18.24 7.99 6.76
CA LYS A 121 19.33 6.96 6.84
C LYS A 121 19.27 6.01 8.04
N SER A 122 18.25 6.06 8.90
CA SER A 122 18.05 5.02 9.92
C SER A 122 17.55 3.70 9.31
N ARG A 123 17.73 2.61 10.06
CA ARG A 123 17.09 1.32 9.77
C ARG A 123 15.56 1.46 9.64
N THR A 124 14.94 2.22 10.54
CA THR A 124 13.49 2.47 10.53
C THR A 124 13.02 3.14 9.24
N PHE A 125 13.83 4.03 8.66
CA PHE A 125 13.52 4.62 7.35
C PHE A 125 13.65 3.60 6.21
N LEU A 126 14.64 2.70 6.24
CA LEU A 126 14.75 1.60 5.29
C LEU A 126 13.55 0.64 5.39
N GLU A 127 13.17 0.27 6.60
CA GLU A 127 12.00 -0.58 6.88
C GLU A 127 10.70 0.06 6.38
N TYR A 128 10.54 1.37 6.58
CA TYR A 128 9.45 2.14 6.00
C TYR A 128 9.46 2.09 4.47
N LEU A 129 10.61 2.35 3.82
CA LEU A 129 10.71 2.29 2.36
C LEU A 129 10.38 0.89 1.83
N ALA A 130 10.85 -0.16 2.50
CA ALA A 130 10.54 -1.54 2.17
C ALA A 130 9.04 -1.84 2.27
N LEU A 131 8.38 -1.41 3.35
CA LEU A 131 6.93 -1.54 3.51
C LEU A 131 6.16 -0.77 2.44
N SER A 132 6.52 0.50 2.23
CA SER A 132 5.89 1.38 1.22
C SER A 132 6.00 0.76 -0.17
N HIS A 133 7.18 0.27 -0.52
CA HIS A 133 7.44 -0.41 -1.79
C HIS A 133 6.63 -1.71 -1.94
N ALA A 134 6.59 -2.55 -0.91
CA ALA A 134 5.80 -3.77 -0.90
C ALA A 134 4.30 -3.49 -1.11
N VAL A 135 3.74 -2.52 -0.37
CA VAL A 135 2.34 -2.07 -0.53
C VAL A 135 2.04 -1.69 -1.96
N MET A 136 2.90 -0.86 -2.58
CA MET A 136 2.69 -0.35 -3.93
C MET A 136 2.80 -1.42 -5.01
N THR A 137 3.61 -2.47 -4.80
CA THR A 137 3.91 -3.48 -5.82
C THR A 137 3.03 -4.73 -5.73
N VAL A 138 2.62 -5.09 -4.52
CA VAL A 138 1.81 -6.29 -4.25
C VAL A 138 0.33 -5.99 -4.46
N ILE A 139 -0.18 -4.90 -3.88
CA ILE A 139 -1.62 -4.59 -3.90
C ILE A 139 -1.97 -3.92 -5.23
N SER A 140 -2.72 -4.63 -6.07
CA SER A 140 -3.29 -4.10 -7.31
C SER A 140 -4.59 -4.80 -7.62
N PHE A 141 -5.66 -4.03 -7.66
CA PHE A 141 -6.99 -4.45 -8.06
C PHE A 141 -7.17 -4.41 -9.57
N ILE A 142 -6.51 -3.47 -10.26
CA ILE A 142 -6.59 -3.38 -11.73
C ILE A 142 -6.06 -4.67 -12.39
N ARG A 143 -4.98 -5.27 -11.86
CA ARG A 143 -4.47 -6.57 -12.34
C ARG A 143 -5.43 -7.75 -12.11
N LEU A 144 -6.43 -7.60 -11.25
CA LEU A 144 -7.45 -8.63 -10.99
C LEU A 144 -8.66 -8.48 -11.91
N LEU A 145 -8.80 -7.35 -12.62
CA LEU A 145 -9.88 -7.14 -13.58
C LEU A 145 -9.63 -7.92 -14.88
N PRO A 146 -10.70 -8.31 -15.60
CA PRO A 146 -10.58 -8.79 -16.98
C PRO A 146 -9.84 -7.78 -17.87
N PRO A 147 -8.98 -8.22 -18.81
CA PRO A 147 -8.18 -7.31 -19.64
C PRO A 147 -8.99 -6.32 -20.49
N ASP A 148 -10.21 -6.68 -20.84
CA ASP A 148 -11.15 -5.92 -21.67
C ASP A 148 -12.10 -5.04 -20.83
N ARG A 149 -12.02 -5.10 -19.50
CA ARG A 149 -12.89 -4.33 -18.62
C ARG A 149 -12.58 -2.83 -18.72
N VAL A 150 -13.56 -2.07 -19.20
CA VAL A 150 -13.49 -0.61 -19.24
C VAL A 150 -13.53 -0.07 -17.81
N ILE A 151 -12.46 0.62 -17.41
CA ILE A 151 -12.42 1.39 -16.16
C ILE A 151 -13.37 2.57 -16.31
N SER A 152 -14.49 2.51 -15.60
CA SER A 152 -15.54 3.53 -15.66
C SER A 152 -16.19 3.75 -14.31
N GLY A 153 -16.74 4.95 -14.13
CA GLY A 153 -17.32 5.39 -12.86
C GLY A 153 -16.27 5.89 -11.84
N PRO A 154 -16.71 6.70 -10.86
CA PRO A 154 -15.80 7.40 -9.95
C PRO A 154 -14.96 6.46 -9.08
N PHE A 155 -15.52 5.32 -8.66
CA PHE A 155 -14.83 4.33 -7.84
C PHE A 155 -13.62 3.71 -8.54
N TRP A 156 -13.84 3.12 -9.73
CA TRP A 156 -12.75 2.47 -10.47
C TRP A 156 -11.73 3.47 -11.02
N THR A 157 -12.16 4.67 -11.40
CA THR A 157 -11.23 5.75 -11.77
C THR A 157 -10.30 6.09 -10.60
N ALA A 158 -10.82 6.22 -9.38
CA ALA A 158 -9.99 6.50 -8.21
C ALA A 158 -8.97 5.38 -7.91
N ILE A 159 -9.39 4.10 -8.01
CA ILE A 159 -8.47 2.95 -7.85
C ILE A 159 -7.37 2.98 -8.91
N HIS A 160 -7.74 3.20 -10.17
CA HIS A 160 -6.78 3.28 -11.26
C HIS A 160 -5.78 4.42 -11.07
N GLU A 161 -6.23 5.59 -10.62
CA GLU A 161 -5.34 6.71 -10.30
C GLU A 161 -4.42 6.42 -9.11
N ILE A 162 -4.90 5.70 -8.08
CA ILE A 162 -4.07 5.21 -6.97
C ILE A 162 -2.95 4.33 -7.50
N GLU A 163 -3.26 3.33 -8.34
CA GLU A 163 -2.27 2.40 -8.85
C GLU A 163 -1.27 3.06 -9.80
N LYS A 164 -1.74 3.96 -10.70
CA LYS A 164 -0.86 4.76 -11.54
C LYS A 164 0.08 5.65 -10.72
N ASN A 165 -0.42 6.24 -9.64
CA ASN A 165 0.40 7.03 -8.73
C ASN A 165 1.42 6.15 -7.99
N ASN A 166 1.06 4.92 -7.60
CA ASN A 166 2.00 3.96 -7.02
C ASN A 166 3.18 3.67 -7.95
N GLU A 167 2.93 3.47 -9.26
CA GLU A 167 3.98 3.24 -10.25
C GLU A 167 4.96 4.40 -10.34
N VAL A 168 4.46 5.65 -10.35
CA VAL A 168 5.30 6.86 -10.35
C VAL A 168 6.14 6.92 -9.07
N GLN A 169 5.54 6.67 -7.91
CA GLN A 169 6.21 6.69 -6.61
C GLN A 169 7.30 5.62 -6.51
N GLN A 170 7.04 4.40 -6.99
CA GLN A 170 8.03 3.33 -7.05
C GLN A 170 9.27 3.75 -7.86
N GLN A 171 9.07 4.32 -9.04
CA GLN A 171 10.19 4.77 -9.89
C GLN A 171 11.03 5.87 -9.24
N VAL A 172 10.39 6.75 -8.46
CA VAL A 172 11.12 7.81 -7.74
C VAL A 172 11.85 7.24 -6.53
N GLN A 173 11.24 6.33 -5.76
CA GLN A 173 11.93 5.64 -4.64
C GLN A 173 13.15 4.86 -5.13
N VAL A 174 13.05 4.14 -6.25
CA VAL A 174 14.20 3.44 -6.85
C VAL A 174 15.30 4.43 -7.26
N ARG A 175 14.93 5.59 -7.83
CA ARG A 175 15.90 6.64 -8.18
C ARG A 175 16.58 7.22 -6.94
N LEU A 176 15.83 7.51 -5.88
CA LEU A 176 16.37 8.01 -4.61
C LEU A 176 17.35 7.02 -3.97
N LEU A 177 17.09 5.72 -4.10
CA LEU A 177 17.96 4.66 -3.57
C LEU A 177 19.22 4.42 -4.42
N LYS A 178 19.20 4.77 -5.72
CA LYS A 178 20.28 4.51 -6.68
C LYS A 178 21.12 5.74 -7.04
N ASP A 179 20.80 6.93 -6.52
CA ASP A 179 21.52 8.15 -6.88
C ASP A 179 22.96 8.12 -6.34
N GLU A 180 23.91 7.73 -7.21
CA GLU A 180 25.34 7.55 -6.94
C GLU A 180 26.03 8.81 -6.38
N LYS A 181 25.44 10.00 -6.57
CA LYS A 181 25.95 11.26 -6.02
C LYS A 181 25.48 11.56 -4.60
N LYS A 182 24.50 10.79 -4.10
CA LYS A 182 23.84 10.95 -2.81
C LYS A 182 23.52 9.59 -2.22
N GLU A 183 24.54 8.76 -1.99
CA GLU A 183 24.33 7.46 -1.35
C GLU A 183 23.62 7.66 -0.01
N LEU A 184 22.34 7.31 0.01
CA LEU A 184 21.59 6.98 1.20
C LEU A 184 22.21 5.68 1.75
N SER A 185 23.37 5.84 2.39
CA SER A 185 24.06 4.74 3.05
C SER A 185 23.30 4.41 4.33
N PHE A 186 22.62 3.27 4.33
CA PHE A 186 22.02 2.72 5.54
C PHE A 186 23.08 1.95 6.34
N PRO A 187 23.04 1.99 7.69
CA PRO A 187 24.00 1.31 8.56
C PRO A 187 23.69 -0.20 8.68
N VAL A 188 23.43 -0.87 7.55
CA VAL A 188 23.08 -2.29 7.46
C VAL A 188 23.77 -2.92 6.24
N SER A 189 24.08 -4.20 6.32
CA SER A 189 24.67 -4.95 5.19
C SER A 189 23.66 -5.08 4.03
N ASP A 190 24.14 -5.34 2.82
CA ASP A 190 23.25 -5.55 1.68
C ASP A 190 22.36 -6.80 1.85
N GLU A 191 22.89 -7.86 2.47
CA GLU A 191 22.10 -9.04 2.86
C GLU A 191 20.97 -8.67 3.83
N GLU A 192 21.23 -7.80 4.79
CA GLU A 192 20.22 -7.33 5.73
C GLU A 192 19.17 -6.44 5.07
N LYS A 193 19.57 -5.58 4.11
CA LYS A 193 18.62 -4.80 3.30
C LYS A 193 17.69 -5.71 2.52
N GLU A 194 18.22 -6.74 1.87
CA GLU A 194 17.42 -7.73 1.15
C GLU A 194 16.44 -8.44 2.08
N ASN A 195 16.91 -8.89 3.26
CA ASN A 195 16.07 -9.54 4.26
C ASN A 195 14.92 -8.65 4.73
N ILE A 196 15.17 -7.36 4.98
CA ILE A 196 14.13 -6.37 5.34
C ILE A 196 13.10 -6.25 4.22
N VAL A 197 13.54 -6.10 2.96
CA VAL A 197 12.64 -6.01 1.81
C VAL A 197 11.78 -7.27 1.67
N TYR A 198 12.38 -8.45 1.82
CA TYR A 198 11.65 -9.72 1.77
C TYR A 198 10.63 -9.86 2.89
N GLN A 199 10.99 -9.50 4.12
CA GLN A 199 10.10 -9.58 5.28
C GLN A 199 8.85 -8.72 5.08
N TYR A 200 9.01 -7.46 4.67
CA TYR A 200 7.88 -6.57 4.45
C TYR A 200 7.03 -6.97 3.25
N ARG A 201 7.66 -7.49 2.19
CA ARG A 201 6.92 -8.08 1.07
C ARG A 201 6.04 -9.24 1.53
N GLU A 202 6.56 -10.16 2.34
CA GLU A 202 5.78 -11.29 2.86
C GLU A 202 4.61 -10.82 3.75
N ILE A 203 4.81 -9.79 4.59
CA ILE A 203 3.74 -9.21 5.42
C ILE A 203 2.62 -8.67 4.54
N VAL A 204 2.95 -7.91 3.49
CA VAL A 204 1.96 -7.33 2.57
C VAL A 204 1.26 -8.41 1.74
N GLU A 205 1.98 -9.40 1.22
CA GLU A 205 1.40 -10.54 0.48
C GLU A 205 0.38 -11.30 1.33
N ASN A 206 0.71 -11.57 2.60
CA ASN A 206 -0.22 -12.22 3.52
C ASN A 206 -1.44 -11.35 3.85
N HIS A 207 -1.23 -10.04 4.08
CA HIS A 207 -2.33 -9.12 4.36
C HIS A 207 -3.29 -9.02 3.17
N PHE A 208 -2.76 -8.90 1.95
CA PHE A 208 -3.58 -8.86 0.74
C PHE A 208 -4.31 -10.18 0.51
N SER A 209 -3.64 -11.33 0.69
CA SER A 209 -4.30 -12.64 0.61
C SER A 209 -5.47 -12.78 1.60
N ASN A 210 -5.28 -12.35 2.85
CA ASN A 210 -6.35 -12.36 3.86
C ASN A 210 -7.48 -11.37 3.54
N PHE A 211 -7.15 -10.22 2.94
CA PHE A 211 -8.15 -9.31 2.42
C PHE A 211 -8.98 -9.95 1.30
N LEU A 212 -8.35 -10.65 0.36
CA LEU A 212 -9.07 -11.32 -0.73
C LEU A 212 -10.00 -12.43 -0.21
N ASP A 213 -9.59 -13.16 0.83
CA ASP A 213 -10.48 -14.10 1.54
C ASP A 213 -11.70 -13.38 2.13
N PHE A 214 -11.47 -12.28 2.85
CA PHE A 214 -12.54 -11.46 3.43
C PHE A 214 -13.44 -10.81 2.36
N PHE A 215 -12.86 -10.42 1.23
CA PHE A 215 -13.58 -9.82 0.12
C PHE A 215 -14.59 -10.80 -0.49
N LEU A 216 -14.17 -12.05 -0.69
CA LEU A 216 -14.97 -13.11 -1.30
C LEU A 216 -15.97 -13.79 -0.36
N ALA A 217 -15.85 -13.59 0.96
CA ALA A 217 -16.77 -14.09 1.98
C ALA A 217 -18.05 -13.24 2.08
#